data_AF-A0A357T4P3-F1
#
_entry.id   AF-A0A357T4P3-F1
#
_cell.length_a   1.000
_cell.length_b   1.000
_cell.length_c   1.000
_cell.angle_alpha   90.00
_cell.angle_beta   90.00
_cell.angle_gamma   90.00
#
_symmetry.space_group_name_H-M   'P 1'
#
loop_
_entity.id
_entity.type
_entity.pdbx_description
1 polymer ?
#
loop_
_entity_poly.entity_id
_entity_poly.type
_entity_poly.pdbx_seq_one_letter_code
_entity_poly.pdbx_strand_id
1 'polypeptide(L)'
;MISRKSKFEIARMRKAGEITGRILSRVVLAIKPGITTKELDDLAEAAVQEFGVKPAFKGYQGFPASICISVNNQVVHGIPGPRRLDPETGKLEVVVNGY
;
A
#
# COMPACT_ATOMS: atom_id res chain seq x y z
N MET A 1 -1.92 3.55 27.44
CA MET A 1 -1.88 2.13 27.83
C MET A 1 -1.43 1.32 26.62
N ILE A 2 -0.43 0.43 26.76
CA ILE A 2 0.04 -0.44 25.67
C ILE A 2 -0.56 -1.83 25.87
N SER A 3 -1.23 -2.36 24.85
CA SER A 3 -1.88 -3.68 24.88
C SER A 3 -0.88 -4.79 24.58
N ARG A 4 -0.73 -5.76 25.50
CA ARG A 4 0.07 -6.97 25.28
C ARG A 4 -0.75 -7.99 24.48
N LYS A 5 -0.29 -8.32 23.27
CA LYS A 5 -0.97 -9.27 22.38
C LYS A 5 -0.85 -10.70 22.89
N SER A 6 -1.95 -11.43 22.79
CA SER A 6 -2.02 -12.88 23.00
C SER A 6 -1.29 -13.64 21.89
N LYS A 7 -0.95 -14.90 22.13
CA LYS A 7 -0.36 -15.78 21.10
C LYS A 7 -1.25 -15.88 19.85
N PHE A 8 -2.57 -15.89 20.05
CA PHE A 8 -3.55 -15.92 18.97
C PHE A 8 -3.54 -14.64 18.13
N GLU A 9 -3.55 -13.46 18.77
CA GLU A 9 -3.44 -12.18 18.05
C GLU A 9 -2.12 -12.09 17.27
N ILE A 10 -1.00 -12.51 17.89
CA ILE A 10 0.31 -12.53 17.22
C ILE A 10 0.29 -13.43 15.97
N ALA A 11 -0.33 -14.61 16.05
CA ALA A 11 -0.46 -15.50 14.90
C ALA A 11 -1.26 -14.85 13.76
N ARG A 12 -2.36 -14.16 14.07
CA ARG A 12 -3.15 -13.40 13.09
C ARG A 12 -2.36 -12.24 12.48
N MET A 13 -1.67 -11.47 13.31
CA MET A 13 -0.81 -10.37 12.86
C MET A 13 0.31 -10.87 11.93
N ARG A 14 0.89 -12.04 12.20
CA ARG A 14 1.89 -12.65 11.32
C ARG A 14 1.32 -12.96 9.95
N LYS A 15 0.10 -13.52 9.88
CA LYS A 15 -0.54 -13.82 8.60
C LYS A 15 -0.87 -12.54 7.83
N ALA A 16 -1.41 -11.53 8.51
CA ALA A 16 -1.68 -10.23 7.91
C ALA A 16 -0.42 -9.54 7.39
N GLY A 17 0.67 -9.61 8.17
CA GLY A 17 1.98 -9.08 7.78
C GLY A 17 2.57 -9.79 6.56
N GLU A 18 2.41 -11.11 6.46
CA GLU A 18 2.84 -11.88 5.28
C GLU A 18 2.11 -11.41 4.01
N ILE A 19 0.78 -11.26 4.06
CA ILE A 19 -0.03 -10.81 2.93
C ILE A 19 0.35 -9.37 2.55
N THR A 20 0.44 -8.49 3.55
CA THR A 20 0.87 -7.09 3.37
C THR A 20 2.24 -7.02 2.68
N GLY A 21 3.21 -7.84 3.12
CA GLY A 21 4.53 -7.92 2.51
C GLY A 21 4.49 -8.39 1.04
N ARG A 22 3.67 -9.41 0.72
CA ARG A 22 3.50 -9.88 -0.67
C ARG A 22 2.91 -8.81 -1.57
N ILE A 23 1.89 -8.08 -1.11
CA ILE A 23 1.28 -6.98 -1.87
C ILE A 23 2.31 -5.86 -2.08
N LEU A 24 3.03 -5.45 -1.03
CA LEU A 24 4.09 -4.45 -1.14
C LEU A 24 5.17 -4.85 -2.16
N SER A 25 5.64 -6.09 -2.11
CA SER A 25 6.64 -6.58 -3.08
C SER A 25 6.13 -6.50 -4.52
N ARG A 26 4.86 -6.84 -4.79
CA ARG A 26 4.29 -6.73 -6.14
C ARG A 26 4.23 -5.29 -6.63
N VAL A 27 3.78 -4.37 -5.78
CA VAL A 27 3.71 -2.94 -6.13
C VAL A 27 5.11 -2.39 -6.39
N VAL A 28 6.09 -2.72 -5.53
CA VAL A 28 7.47 -2.24 -5.68
C VAL A 28 8.12 -2.75 -6.97
N LEU A 29 7.91 -4.01 -7.33
CA LEU A 29 8.45 -4.60 -8.56
C LEU A 29 7.85 -3.99 -9.84
N ALA A 30 6.67 -3.36 -9.75
CA ALA A 30 6.04 -2.69 -10.88
C ALA A 30 6.50 -1.24 -11.10
N ILE A 31 7.24 -0.67 -10.14
CA ILE A 31 7.72 0.72 -10.23
C ILE A 31 8.72 0.85 -11.38
N LYS A 32 8.39 1.72 -12.34
CA LYS A 32 9.24 2.06 -13.48
C LYS A 32 8.84 3.41 -14.06
N PRO A 33 9.74 4.11 -14.77
CA PRO A 33 9.37 5.34 -15.47
C PRO A 33 8.14 5.16 -16.37
N GLY A 34 7.26 6.17 -16.36
CA GLY A 34 6.02 6.21 -17.14
C GLY A 34 4.79 5.64 -16.42
N ILE A 35 4.95 4.81 -15.39
CA ILE A 35 3.80 4.29 -14.62
C ILE A 35 3.16 5.40 -13.79
N THR A 36 1.84 5.41 -13.71
CA THR A 36 1.10 6.31 -12.82
C THR A 36 1.01 5.76 -11.40
N THR A 37 0.86 6.65 -10.43
CA THR A 37 0.57 6.23 -9.05
C THR A 37 -0.79 5.51 -8.96
N LYS A 38 -1.76 5.85 -9.82
CA LYS A 38 -3.00 5.10 -9.95
C LYS A 38 -2.78 3.66 -10.44
N GLU A 39 -1.96 3.43 -11.46
CA GLU A 39 -1.67 2.06 -11.93
C GLU A 39 -1.03 1.19 -10.83
N LEU A 40 -0.21 1.79 -9.97
CA LEU A 40 0.33 1.11 -8.79
C LEU A 40 -0.74 0.78 -7.75
N ASP A 41 -1.73 1.65 -7.53
CA ASP A 41 -2.87 1.39 -6.66
C ASP A 41 -3.80 0.31 -7.23
N ASP A 42 -4.05 0.32 -8.53
CA ASP A 42 -4.85 -0.72 -9.21
C ASP A 42 -4.19 -2.11 -9.07
N LEU A 43 -2.86 -2.19 -9.17
CA LEU A 43 -2.11 -3.42 -8.91
C LEU A 43 -2.23 -3.89 -7.45
N ALA A 44 -2.21 -2.95 -6.51
CA ALA A 44 -2.44 -3.28 -5.11
C ALA A 44 -3.85 -3.83 -4.92
N GLU A 45 -4.87 -3.16 -5.46
CA GLU A 45 -6.28 -3.57 -5.36
C GLU A 45 -6.53 -4.95 -5.98
N ALA A 46 -5.90 -5.26 -7.12
CA ALA A 46 -5.97 -6.59 -7.71
C ALA A 46 -5.35 -7.67 -6.80
N ALA A 47 -4.19 -7.39 -6.19
CA ALA A 47 -3.55 -8.33 -5.27
C ALA A 47 -4.39 -8.55 -4.00
N VAL A 48 -5.06 -7.50 -3.51
CA VAL A 48 -5.98 -7.56 -2.38
C VAL A 48 -7.15 -8.50 -2.64
N GLN A 49 -7.73 -8.41 -3.84
CA GLN A 49 -8.79 -9.32 -4.27
C GLN A 49 -8.31 -10.77 -4.39
N GLU A 50 -7.11 -10.99 -4.95
CA GLU A 50 -6.51 -12.33 -5.08
C GLU A 50 -6.29 -13.00 -3.72
N PHE A 51 -5.84 -12.24 -2.72
CA PHE A 51 -5.64 -12.76 -1.36
C PHE A 51 -6.94 -12.83 -0.54
N GLY A 52 -8.08 -12.37 -1.06
CA GLY A 52 -9.37 -12.39 -0.37
C GLY A 52 -9.43 -11.49 0.86
N VAL A 53 -8.67 -10.38 0.84
CA VAL A 53 -8.52 -9.43 1.95
C VAL A 53 -9.14 -8.08 1.63
N LYS A 54 -9.19 -7.16 2.60
CA LYS A 54 -9.76 -5.82 2.42
C LYS A 54 -8.70 -4.74 2.60
N PRO A 55 -8.70 -3.68 1.77
CA PRO A 55 -7.76 -2.57 1.93
C PRO A 55 -8.10 -1.76 3.17
N ALA A 56 -7.13 -1.58 4.06
CA ALA A 56 -7.33 -0.84 5.29
C ALA A 56 -7.55 0.67 5.05
N PHE A 57 -6.98 1.22 3.97
CA PHE A 57 -7.07 2.66 3.69
C PHE A 57 -8.34 3.05 2.93
N LYS A 58 -8.83 2.21 2.01
CA LYS A 58 -9.95 2.57 1.14
C LYS A 58 -11.23 2.76 1.96
N GLY A 59 -11.77 3.98 1.95
CA GLY A 59 -12.92 4.41 2.74
C GLY A 59 -12.59 4.86 4.17
N TYR A 60 -11.35 4.69 4.65
CA TYR A 60 -10.95 5.15 5.97
C TYR A 60 -10.94 6.69 6.02
N GLN A 61 -11.86 7.27 6.79
CA GLN A 61 -12.07 8.73 6.87
C GLN A 61 -12.20 9.40 5.49
N GLY A 62 -12.79 8.69 4.52
CA GLY A 62 -12.97 9.19 3.15
C GLY A 62 -11.73 9.07 2.25
N PHE A 63 -10.65 8.41 2.69
CA PHE A 63 -9.49 8.16 1.83
C PHE A 63 -9.88 7.26 0.64
N PRO A 64 -9.57 7.64 -0.61
CA PRO A 64 -10.23 7.03 -1.79
C PRO A 64 -9.52 5.80 -2.36
N ALA A 65 -8.29 5.52 -1.94
CA ALA A 65 -7.40 4.54 -2.57
C ALA A 65 -7.02 3.38 -1.64
N SER A 66 -6.45 2.32 -2.20
CA SER A 66 -6.06 1.10 -1.47
C SER A 66 -4.69 1.23 -0.79
N ILE A 67 -3.79 2.03 -1.37
CA ILE A 67 -2.45 2.33 -0.83
C ILE A 67 -2.17 3.84 -0.82
N CYS A 68 -1.15 4.25 -0.08
CA CYS A 68 -0.63 5.62 -0.15
C CYS A 68 0.66 5.64 -0.97
N ILE A 69 0.82 6.62 -1.85
CA ILE A 69 2.04 6.84 -2.61
C ILE A 69 2.46 8.30 -2.51
N SER A 70 3.57 8.56 -1.83
CA SER A 70 4.11 9.91 -1.62
C SER A 70 5.38 10.09 -2.43
N VAL A 71 5.37 11.07 -3.34
CA VAL A 71 6.46 11.35 -4.27
C VAL A 71 7.18 12.65 -3.90
N ASN A 72 8.50 12.61 -3.88
CA ASN A 72 9.41 13.73 -3.61
C ASN A 72 9.11 14.45 -2.27
N ASN A 73 8.53 15.64 -2.34
CA ASN A 73 8.24 16.50 -1.17
C ASN A 73 6.93 16.14 -0.47
N GLN A 74 6.16 15.18 -0.98
CA GLN A 74 5.00 14.66 -0.26
C GLN A 74 5.47 13.91 0.99
N VAL A 75 5.00 14.36 2.16
CA VAL A 75 5.46 13.85 3.45
C VAL A 75 4.97 12.41 3.65
N VAL A 76 3.65 12.22 3.69
CA VAL A 76 2.95 10.93 3.82
C VAL A 76 1.55 11.04 3.19
N HIS A 77 0.84 9.91 3.08
CA HIS A 77 -0.57 9.83 2.65
C HIS A 77 -0.86 10.44 1.26
N GLY A 78 0.13 10.45 0.36
CA GLY A 78 -0.13 10.85 -1.02
C GLY A 78 -1.20 9.96 -1.66
N ILE A 79 -2.21 10.60 -2.24
CA ILE A 79 -3.35 9.93 -2.88
C ILE A 79 -2.93 9.49 -4.28
N PRO A 80 -3.00 8.19 -4.62
CA PRO A 80 -2.80 7.69 -5.97
C PRO A 80 -3.69 8.41 -7.00
N GLY A 81 -3.13 8.68 -8.18
CA GLY A 81 -3.81 9.47 -9.20
C GLY A 81 -3.07 9.48 -10.53
N PRO A 82 -3.35 10.44 -11.43
CA PRO A 82 -2.81 10.46 -12.78
C PRO A 82 -1.32 10.81 -12.86
N ARG A 83 -0.66 11.09 -11.73
CA ARG A 83 0.77 11.45 -11.69
C ARG A 83 1.60 10.28 -12.21
N ARG A 84 2.32 10.50 -13.30
CA ARG A 84 3.34 9.57 -13.82
C ARG A 84 4.65 9.73 -13.06
N LEU A 85 5.30 8.61 -12.78
CA LEU A 85 6.67 8.58 -12.29
C LEU A 85 7.62 8.82 -13.47
N ASP A 86 8.60 9.68 -13.27
CA ASP A 86 9.63 10.00 -14.25
C ASP A 86 11.01 9.52 -13.76
N PRO A 87 12.02 9.46 -14.64
CA PRO A 87 13.37 9.09 -14.22
C PRO A 87 14.00 10.04 -13.18
N GLU A 88 13.49 11.26 -13.03
CA GLU A 88 13.97 12.26 -12.06
C GLU A 88 13.29 12.13 -10.69
N THR A 89 12.36 11.19 -10.54
CA THR A 89 11.65 10.93 -9.29
C THR A 89 12.63 10.39 -8.24
N GLY A 90 13.08 11.27 -7.35
CA GLY A 90 14.12 10.96 -6.37
C GLY A 90 13.61 10.18 -5.16
N LYS A 91 12.48 10.58 -4.55
CA LYS A 91 11.89 9.88 -3.39
C LYS A 91 10.53 9.32 -3.76
N LEU A 92 10.32 8.04 -3.46
CA LEU A 92 9.03 7.38 -3.55
C LEU A 92 8.78 6.57 -2.28
N GLU A 93 7.68 6.87 -1.60
CA GLU A 93 7.22 6.14 -0.42
C GLU A 93 5.89 5.45 -0.75
N VAL A 94 5.85 4.13 -0.55
CA VAL A 94 4.67 3.30 -0.78
C VAL A 94 4.24 2.70 0.55
N VAL A 95 2.99 2.95 0.96
CA VAL A 95 2.43 2.41 2.20
C VAL A 95 1.30 1.44 1.86
N VAL A 96 1.48 0.20 2.30
CA VAL A 96 0.54 -0.91 2.17
C VAL A 96 0.17 -1.34 3.59
N ASN A 97 -1.12 -1.48 3.91
CA ASN A 97 -1.55 -1.77 5.27
C ASN A 97 -2.75 -2.72 5.36
N GLY A 98 -2.70 -3.59 6.36
CA GLY A 98 -3.86 -4.11 7.08
C GLY A 98 -4.76 -5.05 6.30
N TYR A 99 -4.20 -6.17 5.86
CA TYR A 99 -4.90 -7.22 5.13
C TYR A 99 -5.14 -8.48 5.96
#